data_AF-A0A8T4YQS3-F1
#
_entry.id   AF-A0A8T4YQS3-F1
#
_cell.length_a   1.000
_cell.length_b   1.000
_cell.length_c   1.000
_cell.angle_alpha   90.00
_cell.angle_beta   90.00
_cell.angle_gamma   90.00
#
_symmetry.space_group_name_H-M   'P 1'
#
loop_
_entity.id
_entity.type
_entity.pdbx_description
1 polymer ?
#
loop_
_entity_poly.entity_id
_entity_poly.type
_entity_poly.pdbx_seq_one_letter_code
_entity_poly.pdbx_strand_id
1 'polypeptide(L)'
;MSGQSGVWYPTIYPDRCDGCVGKGIPKCVEFCEKNVFEVRDGKAVVVRPQNCVYGCIACEFVCPRKAIAFPQRIASLPRVKIQDKGLLRKVTCIKCGKIFWTNRDTDICMDCEEKAHK
;
A
#
# COMPACT_ATOMS: atom_id res chain seq x y z
N MET A 1 12.58 -19.58 -23.52
CA MET A 1 11.51 -18.57 -23.65
C MET A 1 10.60 -18.73 -22.46
N SER A 2 10.76 -17.86 -21.45
CA SER A 2 10.18 -18.03 -20.12
C SER A 2 8.66 -17.83 -20.17
N GLY A 3 7.92 -18.94 -20.24
CA GLY A 3 6.47 -18.95 -20.07
C GLY A 3 6.13 -18.53 -18.65
N GLN A 4 5.69 -17.30 -18.46
CA GLN A 4 4.98 -16.89 -17.25
C GLN A 4 3.49 -16.88 -17.58
N SER A 5 2.86 -18.04 -17.38
CA SER A 5 1.43 -18.32 -17.60
C SER A 5 0.55 -17.72 -16.49
N GLY A 6 0.83 -16.48 -16.08
CA GLY A 6 0.06 -15.77 -15.07
C GLY A 6 -0.81 -14.71 -15.73
N VAL A 7 -2.13 -14.75 -15.49
CA VAL A 7 -3.02 -13.71 -16.03
C VAL A 7 -2.76 -12.41 -15.26
N TRP A 8 -2.10 -11.45 -15.92
CA TRP A 8 -1.71 -10.17 -15.32
C TRP A 8 -2.66 -9.05 -15.73
N TYR A 9 -3.51 -8.63 -14.81
CA TYR A 9 -4.36 -7.46 -14.93
C TYR A 9 -4.91 -7.08 -13.55
N PRO A 10 -5.30 -5.81 -13.34
CA PRO A 10 -5.89 -5.38 -12.09
C PRO A 10 -7.30 -5.96 -11.90
N THR A 11 -7.70 -6.19 -10.66
CA THR A 11 -9.09 -6.41 -10.24
C THR A 11 -9.62 -5.13 -9.61
N ILE A 12 -10.86 -4.73 -9.94
CA ILE A 12 -11.53 -3.60 -9.31
C ILE A 12 -12.57 -4.12 -8.32
N TYR A 13 -12.57 -3.56 -7.10
CA TYR A 13 -13.54 -3.80 -6.04
C TYR A 13 -14.67 -2.76 -6.12
N PRO A 14 -15.86 -3.11 -6.64
CA PRO A 14 -16.93 -2.15 -6.87
C PRO A 14 -17.53 -1.56 -5.59
N ASP A 15 -17.37 -2.24 -4.45
CA ASP A 15 -17.76 -1.77 -3.12
C ASP A 15 -16.92 -0.58 -2.64
N ARG A 16 -15.67 -0.48 -3.11
CA ARG A 16 -14.75 0.61 -2.78
C ARG A 16 -14.67 1.67 -3.87
N CYS A 17 -14.91 1.26 -5.12
CA CYS A 17 -14.88 2.16 -6.26
C CYS A 17 -16.09 3.09 -6.23
N ASP A 18 -15.80 4.37 -6.07
CA ASP A 18 -16.75 5.46 -6.01
C ASP A 18 -16.76 6.28 -7.31
N GLY A 19 -16.10 5.79 -8.37
CA GLY A 19 -15.91 6.58 -9.61
C GLY A 19 -14.97 7.76 -9.48
N CYS A 20 -14.29 7.91 -8.35
CA CYS A 20 -13.60 9.13 -7.91
C CYS A 20 -14.53 10.36 -7.87
N VAL A 21 -15.67 10.22 -7.19
CA VAL A 21 -16.71 11.23 -6.88
C VAL A 21 -16.27 12.68 -7.06
N GLY A 22 -17.03 13.41 -7.87
CA GLY A 22 -16.83 14.83 -8.17
C GLY A 22 -15.79 15.10 -9.27
N LYS A 23 -15.13 14.07 -9.79
CA LYS A 23 -14.21 14.18 -10.93
C LYS A 23 -14.87 13.63 -12.18
N GLY A 24 -14.71 14.32 -13.31
CA GLY A 24 -15.31 13.90 -14.58
C GLY A 24 -14.86 12.50 -15.04
N ILE A 25 -13.58 12.16 -14.82
CA ILE A 25 -13.00 10.87 -15.20
C ILE A 25 -12.28 10.25 -13.99
N PRO A 26 -12.46 8.95 -13.71
CA PRO A 26 -11.69 8.26 -12.67
C PRO A 26 -10.20 8.32 -12.98
N LYS A 27 -9.39 8.66 -11.97
CA LYS A 27 -7.94 8.81 -12.14
C LYS A 27 -7.24 7.57 -12.73
N CYS A 28 -7.73 6.36 -12.44
CA CYS A 28 -7.17 5.13 -13.00
C CYS A 28 -7.41 5.00 -14.51
N VAL A 29 -8.51 5.55 -15.02
CA VAL A 29 -8.82 5.60 -16.45
C VAL A 29 -7.92 6.64 -17.12
N GLU A 30 -7.85 7.84 -16.56
CA GLU A 30 -7.00 8.93 -17.07
C GLU A 30 -5.51 8.56 -17.09
N PHE A 31 -5.04 7.87 -16.05
CA PHE A 31 -3.65 7.47 -15.91
C PHE A 31 -3.24 6.33 -16.86
N CYS A 32 -4.17 5.45 -17.25
CA CYS A 32 -3.82 4.24 -17.99
C CYS A 32 -3.81 4.45 -19.50
N GLU A 33 -2.65 4.80 -20.06
CA GLU A 33 -2.43 4.99 -21.50
C GLU A 33 -2.75 3.75 -22.36
N LYS A 34 -2.82 2.57 -21.73
CA LYS A 34 -3.14 1.29 -22.40
C LYS A 34 -4.64 1.03 -22.52
N ASN A 35 -5.48 1.96 -22.04
CA ASN A 35 -6.94 1.88 -22.10
C ASN A 35 -7.48 0.57 -21.49
N VAL A 36 -6.85 0.11 -20.40
CA VAL A 36 -7.28 -1.12 -19.67
C VAL A 36 -8.64 -0.92 -19.02
N PHE A 37 -8.95 0.32 -18.62
CA PHE A 37 -10.14 0.70 -17.89
C PHE A 37 -11.14 1.49 -18.75
N GLU A 38 -12.42 1.34 -18.42
CA GLU A 38 -13.54 2.18 -18.89
C GLU A 38 -14.42 2.59 -17.70
N VAL A 39 -15.29 3.57 -17.91
CA VAL A 39 -16.29 3.97 -16.91
C VAL A 39 -17.64 3.36 -17.29
N ARG A 40 -18.24 2.58 -16.38
CA ARG A 40 -19.60 2.06 -16.50
C ARG A 40 -20.34 2.29 -15.19
N ASP A 41 -21.56 2.81 -15.28
CA ASP A 41 -22.39 3.13 -14.11
C ASP A 41 -21.66 3.99 -13.05
N GLY A 42 -20.85 4.93 -13.54
CA GLY A 42 -20.04 5.81 -12.69
C GLY A 42 -18.87 5.10 -11.97
N LYS A 43 -18.53 3.86 -12.32
CA LYS A 43 -17.39 3.12 -11.73
C LYS A 43 -16.40 2.70 -12.80
N ALA A 44 -15.13 2.57 -12.40
CA ALA A 44 -14.13 2.02 -13.29
C ALA A 44 -14.33 0.50 -13.45
N VAL A 45 -14.22 0.00 -14.67
CA VAL A 45 -14.29 -1.42 -15.02
C VAL A 45 -13.10 -1.80 -15.89
N VAL A 46 -12.59 -3.02 -15.76
CA VAL A 46 -11.51 -3.54 -16.61
C VAL A 46 -12.13 -4.13 -17.87
N VAL A 47 -11.79 -3.56 -19.02
CA VAL A 47 -12.36 -3.96 -20.33
C VAL A 47 -11.33 -4.53 -21.28
N ARG A 48 -10.05 -4.18 -21.09
CA ARG A 48 -8.94 -4.67 -21.92
C ARG A 48 -7.82 -5.23 -21.03
N PRO A 49 -8.07 -6.34 -20.31
CA PRO A 49 -7.09 -6.93 -19.40
C PRO A 49 -5.78 -7.30 -20.12
N GLN A 50 -5.85 -7.75 -21.38
CA GLN A 50 -4.69 -8.10 -22.20
C GLN A 50 -3.75 -6.92 -22.52
N ASN A 51 -4.25 -5.67 -22.40
CA ASN A 51 -3.43 -4.48 -22.62
C ASN A 51 -2.61 -4.09 -21.37
N CYS A 52 -2.85 -4.76 -20.24
CA CYS A 52 -2.14 -4.46 -19.01
C CYS A 52 -0.68 -4.91 -19.11
N VAL A 53 0.24 -3.98 -18.90
CA VAL A 53 1.69 -4.25 -18.95
C VAL A 53 2.10 -5.03 -17.71
N TYR A 54 2.72 -6.20 -17.91
CA TYR A 54 3.25 -7.04 -16.84
C TYR A 54 4.17 -6.24 -15.91
N GLY A 55 3.92 -6.31 -14.60
CA GLY A 55 4.66 -5.56 -13.58
C GLY A 55 4.21 -4.11 -13.35
N CYS A 56 3.39 -3.52 -14.24
CA CYS A 56 2.87 -2.17 -14.02
C CYS A 56 1.73 -2.19 -12.98
N ILE A 57 1.96 -1.53 -11.84
CA ILE A 57 1.02 -1.47 -10.70
C ILE A 57 0.62 -0.04 -10.33
N ALA A 58 0.97 0.95 -11.15
CA ALA A 58 0.82 2.36 -10.77
C ALA A 58 -0.64 2.79 -10.59
N CYS A 59 -1.59 2.23 -11.36
CA CYS A 59 -3.01 2.53 -11.22
C CYS A 59 -3.59 2.15 -9.83
N GLU A 60 -2.99 1.18 -9.14
CA GLU A 60 -3.37 0.81 -7.77
C GLU A 60 -3.06 1.93 -6.77
N PHE A 61 -1.89 2.57 -6.89
CA PHE A 61 -1.48 3.67 -6.02
C PHE A 61 -2.18 4.99 -6.37
N VAL A 62 -2.55 5.18 -7.63
CA VAL A 62 -3.30 6.36 -8.09
C VAL A 62 -4.75 6.36 -7.58
N CYS A 63 -5.32 5.19 -7.27
CA CYS A 63 -6.70 5.08 -6.79
C CYS A 63 -6.82 5.55 -5.33
N PRO A 64 -7.49 6.70 -5.05
CA PRO A 64 -7.59 7.24 -3.70
C PRO A 64 -8.38 6.33 -2.75
N ARG A 65 -9.31 5.54 -3.29
CA ARG A 65 -10.15 4.60 -2.53
C ARG A 65 -9.50 3.23 -2.34
N LYS A 66 -8.30 3.00 -2.90
CA LYS A 66 -7.64 1.69 -2.89
C LYS A 66 -8.58 0.56 -3.35
N ALA A 67 -9.31 0.83 -4.44
CA ALA A 67 -10.30 -0.07 -5.02
C ALA A 67 -9.72 -1.02 -6.08
N ILE A 68 -8.42 -0.95 -6.34
CA ILE A 68 -7.73 -1.72 -7.39
C ILE A 68 -6.70 -2.63 -6.70
N ALA A 69 -6.59 -3.90 -7.11
CA ALA A 69 -5.54 -4.79 -6.65
C ALA A 69 -4.99 -5.67 -7.78
N PHE A 70 -3.73 -6.08 -7.67
CA PHE A 70 -3.07 -6.98 -8.63
C PHE A 70 -2.88 -8.40 -8.08
N PRO A 71 -2.75 -9.43 -8.96
CA PRO A 71 -2.68 -10.85 -8.55
C PRO A 71 -1.59 -11.18 -7.52
N GLN A 72 -0.41 -10.57 -7.64
CA GLN A 72 0.71 -10.74 -6.68
C GLN A 72 0.32 -10.31 -5.25
N ARG A 73 -0.55 -9.30 -5.11
CA ARG A 73 -1.01 -8.83 -3.79
C ARG A 73 -2.18 -9.64 -3.25
N ILE A 74 -3.05 -10.16 -4.10
CA ILE A 74 -4.18 -10.99 -3.65
C ILE A 74 -3.66 -12.30 -3.04
N ALA A 75 -2.66 -12.92 -3.67
CA ALA A 75 -2.03 -14.14 -3.16
C ALA A 75 -1.24 -13.94 -1.85
N SER A 76 -0.87 -12.70 -1.53
CA SER A 76 -0.02 -12.34 -0.39
C SER A 76 -0.71 -11.47 0.67
N LEU A 77 -2.04 -11.45 0.72
CA LEU A 77 -2.77 -10.95 1.89
C LEU A 77 -2.97 -12.10 2.90
N PRO A 78 -2.06 -12.32 3.87
CA PRO A 78 -2.48 -12.94 5.11
C PRO A 78 -3.53 -12.03 5.74
N ARG A 79 -4.53 -12.60 6.42
CA ARG A 79 -5.36 -11.83 7.37
C ARG A 79 -4.42 -11.30 8.45
N VAL A 80 -3.83 -10.12 8.23
CA VAL A 80 -2.96 -9.49 9.21
C VAL A 80 -3.87 -9.05 10.35
N LYS A 81 -3.84 -9.81 11.46
CA LYS A 81 -4.11 -9.22 12.77
C LYS A 81 -3.06 -8.15 12.94
N ILE A 82 -3.46 -6.90 12.77
CA ILE A 82 -2.64 -5.72 12.96
C ILE A 82 -2.13 -5.77 14.41
N GLN A 83 -0.92 -6.28 14.59
CA GLN A 83 -0.15 -6.08 15.81
C GLN A 83 0.89 -5.04 15.46
N ASP A 84 0.45 -3.79 15.40
CA ASP A 84 1.24 -2.57 15.17
C ASP A 84 2.24 -2.33 16.31
N LYS A 85 3.17 -3.26 16.53
CA LYS A 85 4.27 -3.08 17.49
C LYS A 85 5.66 -3.26 16.90
N GLY A 86 5.78 -3.46 15.58
CA GLY A 86 7.02 -3.28 14.82
C GLY A 86 8.31 -3.82 15.48
N LEU A 87 9.45 -3.17 15.21
CA LEU A 87 10.73 -3.38 15.92
C LEU A 87 10.82 -2.59 17.22
N LEU A 88 9.70 -2.04 17.70
CA LEU A 88 9.69 -1.22 18.90
C LEU A 88 9.70 -2.13 20.13
N ARG A 89 10.80 -2.09 20.88
CA ARG A 89 10.87 -2.69 22.21
C ARG A 89 10.66 -1.64 23.28
N LYS A 90 10.00 -2.06 24.36
CA LYS A 90 9.82 -1.24 25.57
C LYS A 90 11.04 -1.46 26.46
N VAL A 91 11.75 -0.38 26.78
CA VAL A 91 13.00 -0.42 27.54
C VAL A 91 12.94 0.59 28.67
N THR A 92 13.61 0.30 29.78
CA THR A 92 13.77 1.21 30.91
C THR A 92 15.15 1.85 30.81
N CYS A 93 15.22 3.18 30.80
CA CYS A 93 16.47 3.91 30.72
C CYS A 93 17.35 3.60 31.92
N ILE A 94 18.58 3.12 31.68
CA ILE A 94 19.54 2.82 32.75
C ILE A 94 20.02 4.06 33.53
N LYS A 95 19.86 5.26 32.96
CA LYS A 95 20.30 6.53 33.60
C LYS A 95 19.23 7.22 34.44
N CYS A 96 17.97 7.24 33.98
CA CYS A 96 16.90 8.00 34.64
C CYS A 96 15.69 7.17 35.03
N GLY A 97 15.69 5.85 34.74
CA GLY A 97 14.57 4.96 35.06
C GLY A 97 13.31 5.18 34.19
N LYS A 98 13.35 6.11 33.23
CA LYS A 98 12.21 6.38 32.34
C LYS A 98 11.96 5.18 31.43
N ILE A 99 10.72 4.74 31.36
CA ILE A 99 10.26 3.71 30.44
C ILE A 99 9.95 4.35 29.08
N PHE A 100 10.55 3.85 28.01
CA PHE A 100 10.35 4.38 26.65
C PHE A 100 10.33 3.26 25.61
N TRP A 101 9.79 3.56 24.44
CA TRP A 101 9.80 2.66 23.29
C TRP A 101 10.92 3.08 22.35
N THR A 102 11.71 2.10 21.88
CA THR A 102 12.83 2.37 20.98
C THR A 102 13.06 1.17 20.06
N ASN A 103 13.51 1.46 18.84
CA ASN A 103 14.06 0.47 17.90
C ASN A 103 15.60 0.48 17.91
N ARG A 104 16.23 1.23 18.81
CA ARG A 104 17.69 1.31 18.98
C ARG A 104 18.21 0.20 19.89
N ASP A 105 19.45 -0.22 19.66
CA ASP A 105 20.17 -1.20 20.48
C ASP A 105 20.74 -0.61 21.79
N THR A 106 20.32 0.60 22.17
CA THR A 106 20.72 1.26 23.43
C THR A 106 19.58 1.27 24.44
N ASP A 107 19.93 1.12 25.71
CA ASP A 107 19.02 1.18 26.86
C ASP A 107 19.06 2.55 27.55
N ILE A 108 19.45 3.60 26.80
CA ILE A 108 19.51 5.00 27.26
C ILE A 108 18.44 5.82 26.51
N CYS A 109 17.62 6.59 27.23
CA CYS A 109 16.64 7.48 26.61
C CYS A 109 17.34 8.66 25.93
N MET A 110 16.71 9.25 24.91
CA MET A 110 17.29 10.39 24.16
C MET A 110 17.69 11.54 25.08
N ASP A 111 16.85 11.89 26.07
CA ASP A 111 17.16 12.94 27.06
C ASP A 111 18.46 12.71 27.84
N CYS A 112 18.83 11.44 28.09
CA CYS A 112 20.04 11.07 28.83
C CYS A 112 21.26 10.92 27.92
N GLU A 113 21.03 10.62 26.65
CA GLU A 113 22.04 10.57 25.60
C GLU A 113 22.52 11.99 25.27
N GLU A 114 21.60 12.94 25.05
CA GLU A 114 21.94 14.35 24.78
C GLU A 114 22.72 15.01 25.93
N LYS A 115 22.36 14.67 27.18
CA LYS A 115 23.09 15.14 28.38
C LYS A 115 24.50 14.55 28.51
N ALA A 116 24.84 13.48 27.79
CA ALA A 116 26.17 12.87 27.82
C ALA A 116 27.14 13.49 26.80
N HIS A 117 26.63 14.24 25.81
CA HIS A 117 27.42 14.91 24.77
C HIS A 117 27.71 16.39 25.09
N LYS A 118 27.42 16.83 26.32
CA LYS A 118 27.64 18.18 26.81
C LYS A 118 28.52 18.13 28.05
#